data_AF-A0A6M5UKH1-F1
#
_entry.id   AF-A0A6M5UKH1-F1
#
_cell.length_a   1.000
_cell.length_b   1.000
_cell.length_c   1.000
_cell.angle_alpha   90.00
_cell.angle_beta   90.00
_cell.angle_gamma   90.00
#
_symmetry.space_group_name_H-M   'P 1'
#
loop_
_entity.id
_entity.type
_entity.pdbx_description
1 polymer ?
#
loop_
_entity_poly.entity_id
_entity_poly.type
_entity_poly.pdbx_seq_one_letter_code
_entity_poly.pdbx_strand_id
1 'polypeptide(L)'
;MCETLGVNIARQVHLEVVVPILVNVTQTYPINGSSAEKLESVERSWPVRHVKFGADFDTSPAAAELLAHADVLLAVRKNVVVEVRSITGHAVDPEDGRVRFLTREMEGADDLIGRRLAKPYAWVRGQGWPVQHVGLGEEITELTELLEPAGDEIVHRTEMAGVYEISVTASGELLVVGPRGRDVTVRTGLKGGGEDFVEERDADGHYSLALTTDGDLVVANPGARPVTVRSR
;
A
#
# COMPACT_ATOMS: atom_id res chain seq x y z
N MET A 1 -44.42 -42.36 8.08
CA MET A 1 -43.31 -42.16 7.13
C MET A 1 -43.52 -40.76 6.56
N CYS A 2 -42.95 -39.74 7.19
CA CYS A 2 -43.04 -38.35 6.76
C CYS A 2 -41.64 -37.76 6.83
N GLU A 3 -41.18 -37.28 5.68
CA GLU A 3 -39.83 -36.81 5.41
C GLU A 3 -39.51 -35.52 6.16
N THR A 4 -38.35 -35.52 6.79
CA THR A 4 -37.68 -34.37 7.37
C THR A 4 -37.06 -33.54 6.24
N LEU A 5 -37.75 -32.48 5.78
CA LEU A 5 -37.14 -31.46 4.94
C LEU A 5 -36.42 -30.45 5.84
N GLY A 6 -35.13 -30.72 6.06
CA GLY A 6 -34.19 -29.76 6.61
C GLY A 6 -34.02 -28.59 5.63
N VAL A 7 -34.62 -27.45 5.96
CA VAL A 7 -34.30 -26.18 5.31
C VAL A 7 -32.91 -25.79 5.78
N ASN A 8 -31.92 -26.14 4.96
CA ASN A 8 -30.57 -25.62 5.08
C ASN A 8 -30.64 -24.14 4.68
N ILE A 9 -30.90 -23.26 5.64
CA ILE A 9 -30.75 -21.82 5.45
C ILE A 9 -29.25 -21.61 5.30
N ALA A 10 -28.81 -21.54 4.04
CA ALA A 10 -27.49 -21.03 3.71
C ALA A 10 -27.37 -19.67 4.41
N ARG A 11 -26.51 -19.61 5.42
CA ARG A 11 -26.05 -18.36 6.02
C ARG A 11 -25.43 -17.56 4.86
N GLN A 12 -26.22 -16.65 4.32
CA GLN A 12 -25.74 -15.59 3.45
C GLN A 12 -24.77 -14.79 4.32
N VAL A 13 -23.48 -15.07 4.18
CA VAL A 13 -22.42 -14.26 4.76
C VAL A 13 -22.62 -12.88 4.12
N HIS A 14 -23.20 -11.96 4.88
CA HIS A 14 -23.11 -10.55 4.52
C HIS A 14 -21.62 -10.26 4.46
N LEU A 15 -21.11 -10.00 3.26
CA LEU A 15 -19.84 -9.30 3.10
C LEU A 15 -20.08 -7.93 3.73
N GLU A 16 -19.69 -7.76 4.99
CA GLU A 16 -19.75 -6.46 5.66
C GLU A 16 -18.84 -5.53 4.88
N VAL A 17 -19.44 -4.54 4.22
CA VAL A 17 -18.71 -3.46 3.55
C VAL A 17 -17.87 -2.79 4.62
N VAL A 18 -16.55 -2.96 4.55
CA VAL A 18 -15.63 -2.35 5.51
C VAL A 18 -15.39 -0.92 5.05
N VAL A 19 -15.88 0.05 5.81
CA VAL A 19 -15.64 1.47 5.51
C VAL A 19 -14.53 1.99 6.42
N PRO A 20 -13.34 2.31 5.88
CA PRO A 20 -12.22 2.72 6.70
C PRO A 20 -12.10 4.24 6.81
N ILE A 21 -11.61 4.67 7.96
CA ILE A 21 -11.11 6.02 8.17
C ILE A 21 -9.60 5.99 8.00
N LEU A 22 -9.08 6.83 7.10
CA LEU A 22 -7.64 7.04 6.95
C LEU A 22 -7.22 8.22 7.84
N VAL A 23 -6.18 8.04 8.65
CA VAL A 23 -5.58 9.11 9.45
C VAL A 23 -4.11 9.35 9.09
N ASN A 24 -3.75 10.58 8.82
CA ASN A 24 -2.40 10.98 8.47
C ASN A 24 -1.59 11.25 9.75
N VAL A 25 -0.68 10.32 10.05
CA VAL A 25 0.23 10.38 11.19
C VAL A 25 1.63 10.84 10.80
N THR A 26 1.84 11.36 9.58
CA THR A 26 3.18 11.68 9.04
C THR A 26 4.02 12.57 9.94
N GLN A 27 3.38 13.54 10.60
CA GLN A 27 4.06 14.52 11.45
C GLN A 27 4.27 14.06 12.89
N THR A 28 3.53 13.04 13.34
CA THR A 28 3.50 12.63 14.75
C THR A 28 3.98 11.23 15.01
N TYR A 29 4.08 10.39 13.98
CA TYR A 29 4.45 8.98 14.13
C TYR A 29 5.96 8.84 14.42
N PRO A 30 6.33 8.30 15.60
CA PRO A 30 7.72 8.14 16.00
C PRO A 30 8.33 6.89 15.35
N ILE A 31 9.18 7.07 14.32
CA ILE A 31 9.77 5.97 13.54
C ILE A 31 10.51 4.97 14.45
N ASN A 32 11.34 5.51 15.36
CA ASN A 32 12.16 4.75 16.30
C ASN A 32 11.52 4.64 17.68
N GLY A 33 10.24 5.03 17.80
CA GLY A 33 9.49 4.90 19.05
C GLY A 33 9.15 3.45 19.35
N SER A 34 8.88 3.19 20.63
CA SER A 34 8.26 1.96 21.11
C SER A 34 6.88 1.73 20.47
N SER A 35 6.39 0.50 20.54
CA SER A 35 5.04 0.17 20.07
C SER A 35 3.96 1.01 20.76
N ALA A 36 4.15 1.33 22.04
CA ALA A 36 3.23 2.18 22.80
C ALA A 36 3.19 3.63 22.27
N GLU A 37 4.35 4.24 22.01
CA GLU A 37 4.43 5.60 21.46
C GLU A 37 3.86 5.68 20.04
N LYS A 38 4.08 4.63 19.23
CA LYS A 38 3.49 4.52 17.89
C LYS A 38 1.97 4.44 17.97
N LEU A 39 1.45 3.59 18.86
CA LEU A 39 0.01 3.44 19.08
C LEU A 39 -0.61 4.74 19.61
N GLU A 40 0.05 5.46 20.52
CA GLU A 40 -0.41 6.75 21.02
C GLU A 40 -0.56 7.78 19.88
N SER A 41 0.37 7.80 18.91
CA SER A 41 0.22 8.67 17.74
C SER A 41 -0.97 8.29 16.86
N VAL A 42 -1.40 7.03 16.87
CA VAL A 42 -2.53 6.52 16.07
C VAL A 42 -3.86 6.80 16.77
N GLU A 43 -3.93 6.51 18.08
CA GLU A 43 -5.13 6.64 18.92
C GLU A 43 -5.30 8.03 19.56
N ARG A 44 -4.65 9.05 19.01
CA ARG A 44 -4.84 10.44 19.45
C ARG A 44 -6.21 10.98 19.03
N SER A 45 -6.53 12.19 19.50
CA SER A 45 -7.76 12.89 19.12
C SER A 45 -7.64 13.52 17.71
N TRP A 46 -8.56 13.14 16.83
CA TRP A 46 -8.60 13.55 15.43
C TRP A 46 -9.69 14.61 15.18
N PRO A 47 -9.44 15.61 14.32
CA PRO A 47 -10.43 16.63 14.03
C PRO A 47 -11.54 16.09 13.13
N VAL A 48 -12.78 16.47 13.42
CA VAL A 48 -13.95 16.17 12.57
C VAL A 48 -14.30 17.41 11.75
N ARG A 49 -14.61 17.22 10.45
CA ARG A 49 -14.92 18.34 9.57
C ARG A 49 -16.15 19.10 10.12
N HIS A 50 -16.06 20.43 10.10
CA HIS A 50 -17.14 21.32 10.51
C HIS A 50 -17.58 21.21 11.98
N VAL A 51 -16.87 20.44 12.82
CA VAL A 51 -17.07 20.41 14.28
C VAL A 51 -16.01 21.29 14.93
N LYS A 52 -16.44 22.24 15.78
CA LYS A 52 -15.54 23.17 16.49
C LYS A 52 -15.55 22.96 18.00
N PHE A 53 -16.65 22.45 18.54
CA PHE A 53 -16.84 22.15 19.95
C PHE A 53 -17.52 20.78 20.09
N GLY A 54 -17.34 20.11 21.23
CA GLY A 54 -17.97 18.80 21.46
C GLY A 54 -19.50 18.84 21.41
N ALA A 55 -20.11 19.96 21.82
CA ALA A 55 -21.56 20.15 21.75
C ALA A 55 -22.12 20.13 20.31
N ASP A 56 -21.29 20.44 19.31
CA ASP A 56 -21.72 20.43 17.90
C ASP A 56 -21.72 19.02 17.30
N PHE A 57 -21.00 18.09 17.94
CA PHE A 57 -20.70 16.77 17.39
C PHE A 57 -21.97 15.97 17.07
N ASP A 58 -22.90 15.86 18.04
CA ASP A 58 -24.12 15.06 17.89
C ASP A 58 -25.08 15.60 16.81
N THR A 59 -24.93 16.88 16.45
CA THR A 59 -25.76 17.54 15.42
C THR A 59 -25.05 17.66 14.07
N SER A 60 -23.78 17.27 14.00
CA SER A 60 -22.95 17.44 12.81
C SER A 60 -23.19 16.30 11.80
N PRO A 61 -23.60 16.61 10.56
CA PRO A 61 -23.70 15.60 9.51
C PRO A 61 -22.36 14.89 9.25
N ALA A 62 -21.25 15.63 9.33
CA ALA A 62 -19.92 15.05 9.14
C ALA A 62 -19.52 14.10 10.29
N ALA A 63 -19.99 14.34 11.51
CA ALA A 63 -19.77 13.43 12.64
C ALA A 63 -20.66 12.19 12.53
N ALA A 64 -21.93 12.36 12.16
CA ALA A 64 -22.84 11.25 11.90
C ALA A 64 -22.30 10.35 10.77
N GLU A 65 -21.82 10.95 9.69
CA GLU A 65 -21.19 10.26 8.57
C GLU A 65 -19.91 9.53 8.98
N LEU A 66 -19.04 10.19 9.76
CA LEU A 66 -17.84 9.55 10.30
C LEU A 66 -18.19 8.30 11.11
N LEU A 67 -19.16 8.40 12.03
CA LEU A 67 -19.54 7.30 12.91
C LEU A 67 -20.29 6.17 12.20
N ALA A 68 -21.02 6.48 11.13
CA ALA A 68 -21.69 5.47 10.31
C ALA A 68 -20.71 4.58 9.54
N HIS A 69 -19.45 5.00 9.44
CA HIS A 69 -18.44 4.46 8.53
C HIS A 69 -17.06 4.29 9.22
N ALA A 70 -17.07 4.07 10.53
CA ALA A 70 -15.88 4.00 11.38
C ALA A 70 -15.62 2.58 11.88
N ASP A 71 -15.51 1.60 10.98
CA ASP A 71 -15.25 0.20 11.40
C ASP A 71 -13.75 -0.07 11.58
N VAL A 72 -12.93 0.55 10.72
CA VAL A 72 -11.48 0.35 10.69
C VAL A 72 -10.75 1.69 10.60
N LEU A 73 -9.68 1.82 11.38
CA LEU A 73 -8.75 2.93 11.33
C LEU A 73 -7.46 2.51 10.63
N LEU A 74 -7.11 3.19 9.54
CA LEU A 74 -5.84 3.02 8.83
C LEU A 74 -4.94 4.22 9.09
N ALA A 75 -3.86 4.03 9.85
CA ALA A 75 -2.88 5.08 10.07
C ALA A 75 -1.85 5.09 8.95
N VAL A 76 -1.63 6.27 8.37
CA VAL A 76 -0.83 6.44 7.16
C VAL A 76 0.27 7.48 7.39
N ARG A 77 1.50 7.08 7.08
CA ARG A 77 2.69 7.94 7.09
C ARG A 77 3.28 8.04 5.69
N LYS A 78 3.39 9.25 5.14
CA LYS A 78 3.91 9.51 3.78
C LYS A 78 3.25 8.60 2.72
N ASN A 79 1.93 8.45 2.84
CA ASN A 79 1.10 7.55 2.02
C ASN A 79 1.42 6.06 2.18
N VAL A 80 2.10 5.65 3.23
CA VAL A 80 2.36 4.23 3.57
C VAL A 80 1.57 3.87 4.82
N VAL A 81 0.84 2.77 4.80
CA VAL A 81 0.11 2.25 5.96
C VAL A 81 1.12 1.82 7.01
N VAL A 82 0.96 2.29 8.24
CA VAL A 82 1.86 1.98 9.36
C VAL A 82 1.17 1.31 10.54
N GLU A 83 -0.16 1.34 10.58
CA GLU A 83 -0.98 0.68 11.59
C GLU A 83 -2.40 0.49 11.06
N VAL A 84 -3.04 -0.63 11.40
CA VAL A 84 -4.45 -0.89 11.08
C VAL A 84 -5.16 -1.43 12.30
N ARG A 85 -6.30 -0.84 12.65
CA ARG A 85 -7.00 -1.15 13.89
C ARG A 85 -8.49 -1.27 13.65
N SER A 86 -9.14 -2.22 14.32
CA SER A 86 -10.60 -2.24 14.39
C SER A 86 -11.07 -1.22 15.41
N ILE A 87 -11.98 -0.34 15.02
CA ILE A 87 -12.59 0.63 15.91
C ILE A 87 -13.67 -0.10 16.71
N THR A 88 -13.69 0.12 18.02
CA THR A 88 -14.66 -0.50 18.95
C THR A 88 -15.54 0.55 19.63
N GLY A 89 -15.21 1.82 19.46
CA GLY A 89 -15.96 2.94 20.01
C GLY A 89 -15.22 4.25 19.80
N HIS A 90 -15.74 5.31 20.42
CA HIS A 90 -15.13 6.63 20.34
C HIS A 90 -15.42 7.45 21.60
N ALA A 91 -14.60 8.46 21.83
CA ALA A 91 -14.79 9.51 22.83
C ALA A 91 -14.61 10.87 22.16
N VAL A 92 -15.45 11.85 22.50
CA VAL A 92 -15.39 13.20 21.94
C VAL A 92 -14.83 14.15 22.99
N ASP A 93 -13.87 14.97 22.59
CA ASP A 93 -13.36 16.05 23.41
C ASP A 93 -14.43 17.15 23.51
N PRO A 94 -14.92 17.48 24.72
CA PRO A 94 -15.95 18.49 24.89
C PRO A 94 -15.49 19.90 24.48
N GLU A 95 -14.19 20.19 24.56
CA GLU A 95 -13.65 21.55 24.36
C GLU A 95 -13.44 21.87 22.88
N ASP A 96 -12.98 20.92 22.07
CA ASP A 96 -12.66 21.17 20.66
C ASP A 96 -13.33 20.23 19.65
N GLY A 97 -14.14 19.29 20.15
CA GLY A 97 -14.94 18.38 19.32
C GLY A 97 -14.11 17.35 18.55
N ARG A 98 -12.83 17.17 18.88
CA ARG A 98 -12.02 16.09 18.31
C ARG A 98 -12.51 14.74 18.82
N VAL A 99 -12.38 13.73 17.97
CA VAL A 99 -12.76 12.35 18.28
C VAL A 99 -11.51 11.51 18.54
N ARG A 100 -11.51 10.81 19.66
CA ARG A 100 -10.56 9.74 19.95
C ARG A 100 -11.24 8.41 19.69
N PHE A 101 -10.70 7.61 18.78
CA PHE A 101 -11.20 6.27 18.54
C PHE A 101 -10.65 5.30 19.58
N LEU A 102 -11.54 4.48 20.15
CA LEU A 102 -11.16 3.31 20.93
C LEU A 102 -10.94 2.18 19.93
N THR A 103 -9.80 1.51 20.01
CA THR A 103 -9.42 0.53 19.00
C THR A 103 -8.90 -0.76 19.60
N ARG A 104 -8.91 -1.83 18.80
CA ARG A 104 -8.25 -3.11 19.07
C ARG A 104 -7.42 -3.54 17.86
N GLU A 105 -6.54 -4.49 18.10
CA GLU A 105 -5.75 -5.10 17.03
C GLU A 105 -6.66 -5.78 16.02
N MET A 106 -6.39 -5.56 14.74
CA MET A 106 -7.13 -6.16 13.64
C MET A 106 -6.39 -7.40 13.17
N GLU A 107 -7.07 -8.54 13.18
CA GLU A 107 -6.54 -9.79 12.66
C GLU A 107 -6.35 -9.70 11.14
N GLY A 108 -5.23 -10.20 10.62
CA GLY A 108 -4.92 -10.18 9.17
C GLY A 108 -4.49 -8.81 8.62
N ALA A 109 -4.14 -7.85 9.50
CA ALA A 109 -3.67 -6.53 9.07
C ALA A 109 -2.25 -6.51 8.49
N ASP A 110 -1.45 -7.55 8.73
CA ASP A 110 -0.01 -7.58 8.41
C ASP A 110 0.28 -7.28 6.93
N ASP A 111 -0.53 -7.81 6.02
CA ASP A 111 -0.35 -7.64 4.55
C ASP A 111 -0.68 -6.22 4.06
N LEU A 112 -1.31 -5.40 4.91
CA LEU A 112 -1.61 -3.99 4.65
C LEU A 112 -0.47 -3.09 5.14
N ILE A 113 0.22 -3.46 6.22
CA ILE A 113 1.30 -2.66 6.80
C ILE A 113 2.46 -2.55 5.81
N GLY A 114 2.98 -1.33 5.63
CA GLY A 114 4.05 -1.03 4.68
C GLY A 114 3.59 -0.83 3.24
N ARG A 115 2.31 -1.09 2.92
CA ARG A 115 1.73 -0.82 1.59
C ARG A 115 1.46 0.66 1.38
N ARG A 116 1.59 1.12 0.13
CA ARG A 116 1.31 2.51 -0.25
C ARG A 116 -0.16 2.67 -0.61
N LEU A 117 -0.76 3.80 -0.23
CA LEU A 117 -2.10 4.18 -0.70
C LEU A 117 -2.09 4.46 -2.21
N ALA A 118 -3.11 3.99 -2.92
CA ALA A 118 -3.33 4.31 -4.32
C ALA A 118 -3.67 5.79 -4.52
N LYS A 119 -3.48 6.29 -5.75
CA LYS A 119 -3.60 7.72 -6.10
C LYS A 119 -4.94 8.41 -5.76
N PRO A 120 -6.13 7.79 -5.79
CA PRO A 120 -7.33 8.49 -5.36
C PRO A 120 -7.39 8.74 -3.84
N TYR A 121 -6.67 7.94 -3.04
CA TYR A 121 -6.70 7.99 -1.57
C TYR A 121 -5.44 8.60 -0.95
N ALA A 122 -4.35 8.62 -1.71
CA ALA A 122 -3.07 9.17 -1.26
C ALA A 122 -3.16 10.67 -0.98
N TRP A 123 -2.61 11.13 0.15
CA TRP A 123 -2.47 12.55 0.43
C TRP A 123 -1.56 13.20 -0.60
N VAL A 124 -2.05 14.28 -1.20
CA VAL A 124 -1.29 15.12 -2.11
C VAL A 124 -0.59 16.25 -1.35
N ARG A 125 0.51 16.76 -1.92
CA ARG A 125 1.24 17.89 -1.33
C ARG A 125 0.31 19.10 -1.19
N GLY A 126 0.27 19.69 0.01
CA GLY A 126 -0.57 20.84 0.32
C GLY A 126 -1.94 20.48 0.91
N GLN A 127 -2.32 19.20 0.92
CA GLN A 127 -3.52 18.74 1.61
C GLN A 127 -3.29 18.79 3.13
N GLY A 128 -3.86 19.81 3.77
CA GLY A 128 -3.66 20.05 5.22
C GLY A 128 -4.54 19.21 6.14
N TRP A 129 -5.63 18.62 5.62
CA TRP A 129 -6.58 17.90 6.45
C TRP A 129 -6.11 16.47 6.75
N PRO A 130 -5.99 16.07 8.04
CA PRO A 130 -5.31 14.82 8.40
C PRO A 130 -6.24 13.59 8.44
N VAL A 131 -7.54 13.73 8.19
CA VAL A 131 -8.51 12.61 8.23
C VAL A 131 -9.20 12.51 6.86
N GLN A 132 -9.25 11.32 6.26
CA GLN A 132 -10.05 11.07 5.06
C GLN A 132 -11.07 9.98 5.33
N HIS A 133 -12.27 10.18 4.80
CA HIS A 133 -13.34 9.19 4.80
C HIS A 133 -13.28 8.52 3.43
N VAL A 134 -13.18 7.21 3.40
CA VAL A 134 -13.11 6.45 2.14
C VAL A 134 -14.42 5.69 1.98
N GLY A 135 -15.05 5.72 0.81
CA GLY A 135 -16.30 4.97 0.58
C GLY A 135 -17.58 5.81 0.58
N LEU A 136 -17.51 7.14 0.35
CA LEU A 136 -18.70 7.92 0.03
C LEU A 136 -19.16 7.65 -1.41
N GLY A 137 -19.78 6.49 -1.63
CA GLY A 137 -20.40 6.09 -2.90
C GLY A 137 -19.68 5.01 -3.71
N GLU A 138 -18.57 4.46 -3.20
CA GLU A 138 -17.86 3.32 -3.78
C GLU A 138 -17.88 2.15 -2.78
N GLU A 139 -18.33 0.98 -3.24
CA GLU A 139 -18.36 -0.26 -2.45
C GLU A 139 -16.94 -0.80 -2.31
N ILE A 140 -16.21 -0.33 -1.30
CA ILE A 140 -14.92 -0.93 -0.93
C ILE A 140 -15.26 -2.26 -0.26
N THR A 141 -14.96 -3.36 -0.95
CA THR A 141 -15.23 -4.70 -0.45
C THR A 141 -14.02 -5.21 0.33
N GLU A 142 -12.81 -4.79 -0.06
CA GLU A 142 -11.56 -5.12 0.60
C GLU A 142 -10.67 -3.90 0.83
N LEU A 143 -10.01 -3.82 2.00
CA LEU A 143 -9.05 -2.75 2.32
C LEU A 143 -7.87 -2.66 1.34
N THR A 144 -7.57 -3.76 0.65
CA THR A 144 -6.53 -3.86 -0.38
C THR A 144 -6.81 -2.98 -1.60
N GLU A 145 -8.07 -2.67 -1.88
CA GLU A 145 -8.49 -1.78 -2.99
C GLU A 145 -8.00 -0.33 -2.79
N LEU A 146 -7.66 0.03 -1.55
CA LEU A 146 -7.12 1.35 -1.19
C LEU A 146 -5.65 1.51 -1.49
N LEU A 147 -4.99 0.39 -1.77
CA LEU A 147 -3.55 0.29 -1.81
C LEU A 147 -3.08 0.20 -3.26
N GLU A 148 -1.88 0.71 -3.51
CA GLU A 148 -1.15 0.31 -4.71
C GLU A 148 -1.00 -1.22 -4.71
N PRO A 149 -1.03 -1.86 -5.90
CA PRO A 149 -0.76 -3.29 -6.01
C PRO A 149 0.51 -3.64 -5.24
N ALA A 150 0.48 -4.78 -4.55
CA ALA A 150 1.69 -5.26 -3.88
C ALA A 150 2.77 -5.37 -4.96
N GLY A 151 3.92 -4.76 -4.72
CA GLY A 151 5.07 -5.01 -5.58
C GLY A 151 5.33 -6.50 -5.55
N ASP A 152 5.52 -7.09 -6.73
CA ASP A 152 5.78 -8.50 -6.85
C ASP A 152 7.12 -8.85 -6.17
N GLU A 153 7.15 -9.96 -5.44
CA GLU A 153 8.26 -10.33 -4.56
C GLU A 153 9.55 -10.45 -5.37
N ILE A 154 10.65 -9.81 -4.95
CA ILE A 154 11.94 -9.98 -5.60
C ILE A 154 12.50 -11.35 -5.22
N VAL A 155 12.48 -12.29 -6.17
CA VAL A 155 12.99 -13.65 -5.99
C VAL A 155 14.46 -13.79 -6.37
N HIS A 156 15.00 -12.86 -7.17
CA HIS A 156 16.40 -12.84 -7.54
C HIS A 156 16.94 -11.42 -7.64
N ARG A 157 18.19 -11.22 -7.19
CA ARG A 157 18.93 -9.96 -7.34
C ARG A 157 20.35 -10.27 -7.79
N THR A 158 20.79 -9.60 -8.84
CA THR A 158 22.18 -9.61 -9.31
C THR A 158 22.67 -8.18 -9.56
N GLU A 159 23.98 -7.99 -9.49
CA GLU A 159 24.64 -6.71 -9.76
C GLU A 159 25.58 -6.89 -10.94
N MET A 160 25.41 -6.04 -11.96
CA MET A 160 26.23 -6.10 -13.16
C MET A 160 27.28 -4.98 -13.14
N ALA A 161 28.55 -5.40 -13.06
CA ALA A 161 29.74 -4.55 -13.05
C ALA A 161 29.76 -3.43 -11.99
N GLY A 162 29.01 -3.54 -10.89
CA GLY A 162 28.95 -2.49 -9.85
C GLY A 162 28.12 -1.27 -10.22
N VAL A 163 27.46 -1.30 -11.39
CA VAL A 163 26.80 -0.11 -11.96
C VAL A 163 25.29 -0.29 -12.04
N TYR A 164 24.83 -1.50 -12.37
CA TYR A 164 23.43 -1.83 -12.50
C TYR A 164 23.00 -2.84 -11.45
N GLU A 165 21.88 -2.57 -10.77
CA GLU A 165 21.17 -3.54 -9.96
C GLU A 165 20.04 -4.13 -10.81
N ILE A 166 19.98 -5.46 -10.91
CA ILE A 166 18.94 -6.19 -11.61
C ILE A 166 18.19 -7.03 -10.60
N SER A 167 16.86 -6.90 -10.58
CA SER A 167 15.98 -7.70 -9.74
C SER A 167 14.94 -8.40 -10.60
N VAL A 168 14.63 -9.65 -10.27
CA VAL A 168 13.55 -10.42 -10.90
C VAL A 168 12.48 -10.65 -9.85
N THR A 169 11.23 -10.36 -10.23
CA THR A 169 10.09 -10.56 -9.36
C THR A 169 9.53 -11.99 -9.49
N ALA A 170 8.66 -12.45 -8.60
CA ALA A 170 8.14 -13.82 -8.60
C ALA A 170 7.29 -14.14 -9.85
N SER A 171 6.56 -13.16 -10.39
CA SER A 171 5.90 -13.23 -11.70
C SER A 171 6.86 -13.08 -12.88
N GLY A 172 8.11 -12.71 -12.61
CA GLY A 172 9.19 -12.62 -13.58
C GLY A 172 9.32 -11.29 -14.30
N GLU A 173 8.80 -10.21 -13.74
CA GLU A 173 9.18 -8.86 -14.15
C GLU A 173 10.66 -8.63 -13.84
N LEU A 174 11.36 -7.95 -14.75
CA LEU A 174 12.76 -7.58 -14.54
C LEU A 174 12.85 -6.09 -14.24
N LEU A 175 13.31 -5.76 -13.03
CA LEU A 175 13.58 -4.39 -12.59
C LEU A 175 15.07 -4.09 -12.77
N VAL A 176 15.40 -3.06 -13.54
CA VAL A 176 16.76 -2.55 -13.71
C VAL A 176 16.88 -1.18 -13.05
N VAL A 177 17.85 -1.03 -12.16
CA VAL A 177 18.26 0.26 -11.60
C VAL A 177 19.68 0.58 -12.04
N GLY A 178 19.84 1.69 -12.77
CA GLY A 178 21.14 2.12 -13.30
C GLY A 178 21.46 3.58 -13.00
N PRO A 179 22.69 4.04 -13.25
CA PRO A 179 23.09 5.44 -13.11
C PRO A 179 22.31 6.35 -14.08
N ARG A 180 22.00 7.57 -13.64
CA ARG A 180 21.46 8.61 -14.53
C ARG A 180 22.38 8.84 -15.74
N GLY A 181 21.75 8.99 -16.90
CA GLY A 181 22.44 9.30 -18.16
C GLY A 181 23.07 8.10 -18.86
N ARG A 182 22.78 6.87 -18.41
CA ARG A 182 23.08 5.65 -19.16
C ARG A 182 21.81 5.07 -19.73
N ASP A 183 21.94 4.46 -20.91
CA ASP A 183 20.81 3.85 -21.59
C ASP A 183 20.64 2.39 -21.14
N VAL A 184 19.39 1.93 -21.18
CA VAL A 184 19.03 0.52 -21.00
C VAL A 184 18.19 0.10 -22.20
N THR A 185 18.72 -0.84 -22.98
CA THR A 185 18.08 -1.37 -24.17
C THR A 185 17.45 -2.72 -23.87
N VAL A 186 16.13 -2.85 -24.05
CA VAL A 186 15.41 -4.12 -23.86
C VAL A 186 15.14 -4.77 -25.21
N ARG A 187 15.46 -6.07 -25.33
CA ARG A 187 15.33 -6.87 -26.56
C ARG A 187 14.64 -8.21 -26.26
N THR A 188 14.07 -8.83 -27.29
CA THR A 188 13.46 -10.17 -27.19
C THR A 188 14.48 -11.32 -27.30
N GLY A 189 15.76 -10.99 -27.51
CA GLY A 189 16.85 -11.95 -27.57
C GLY A 189 18.19 -11.26 -27.80
N LEU A 190 19.28 -11.89 -27.35
CA LEU A 190 20.62 -11.52 -27.77
C LEU A 190 20.93 -12.26 -29.07
N LYS A 191 21.08 -11.54 -30.18
CA LYS A 191 21.89 -12.05 -31.29
C LYS A 191 23.34 -11.82 -30.87
N GLY A 192 24.01 -12.88 -30.43
CA GLY A 192 25.41 -12.81 -30.00
C GLY A 192 26.29 -12.14 -31.07
N GLY A 193 27.30 -11.40 -30.62
CA GLY A 193 28.22 -10.75 -31.54
C GLY A 193 29.31 -9.94 -30.88
N GLY A 194 30.47 -10.58 -30.67
CA GLY A 194 31.76 -9.92 -30.46
C GLY A 194 32.35 -10.09 -29.05
N GLU A 195 33.69 -10.11 -28.98
CA GLU A 195 34.51 -10.22 -27.76
C GLU A 195 34.38 -9.03 -26.78
N ASP A 196 33.42 -8.12 -27.03
CA ASP A 196 33.34 -6.77 -26.44
C ASP A 196 32.20 -6.59 -25.41
N PHE A 197 31.57 -7.67 -24.93
CA PHE A 197 30.49 -7.61 -23.94
C PHE A 197 30.71 -8.61 -22.79
N VAL A 198 30.39 -8.21 -21.56
CA VAL A 198 30.21 -9.14 -20.43
C VAL A 198 28.78 -9.62 -20.47
N GLU A 199 28.55 -10.92 -20.69
CA GLU A 199 27.22 -11.53 -20.72
C GLU A 199 26.95 -12.29 -19.41
N GLU A 200 25.80 -12.04 -18.78
CA GLU A 200 25.28 -12.84 -17.67
C GLU A 200 23.96 -13.47 -18.10
N ARG A 201 23.83 -14.78 -17.88
CA ARG A 201 22.60 -15.52 -18.17
C ARG A 201 22.03 -16.07 -16.88
N ASP A 202 20.72 -15.94 -16.74
CA ASP A 202 19.98 -16.72 -15.75
C ASP A 202 20.19 -18.22 -16.03
N ALA A 203 20.31 -19.03 -14.97
CA ALA A 203 20.55 -20.46 -15.08
C ALA A 203 19.43 -21.17 -15.86
N ASP A 204 18.21 -20.64 -15.76
CA ASP A 204 17.01 -21.16 -16.42
C ASP A 204 16.74 -20.51 -17.79
N GLY A 205 17.62 -19.60 -18.25
CA GLY A 205 17.52 -18.97 -19.58
C GLY A 205 16.36 -17.99 -19.75
N HIS A 206 15.76 -17.52 -18.66
CA HIS A 206 14.62 -16.60 -18.70
C HIS A 206 15.01 -15.20 -19.18
N TYR A 207 16.24 -14.77 -18.92
CA TYR A 207 16.78 -13.51 -19.38
C TYR A 207 18.29 -13.58 -19.59
N SER A 208 18.83 -12.59 -20.30
CA SER A 208 20.28 -12.41 -20.46
C SER A 208 20.62 -10.93 -20.41
N LEU A 209 21.75 -10.60 -19.80
CA LEU A 209 22.22 -9.23 -19.61
C LEU A 209 23.56 -9.08 -20.32
N ALA A 210 23.77 -7.94 -20.98
CA ALA A 210 25.04 -7.60 -21.61
C ALA A 210 25.39 -6.12 -21.37
N LEU A 211 26.65 -5.82 -21.08
CA LEU A 211 27.15 -4.44 -21.00
C LEU A 211 27.88 -4.06 -22.28
N THR A 212 27.48 -2.93 -22.88
CA THR A 212 28.21 -2.35 -24.01
C THR A 212 29.54 -1.75 -23.54
N THR A 213 30.46 -1.51 -24.47
CA THR A 213 31.74 -0.81 -24.22
C THR A 213 31.54 0.61 -23.70
N ASP A 214 30.43 1.26 -24.08
CA ASP A 214 30.03 2.57 -23.56
C ASP A 214 29.50 2.50 -22.12
N GLY A 215 29.20 1.29 -21.61
CA GLY A 215 28.67 1.06 -20.28
C GLY A 215 27.15 1.13 -20.19
N ASP A 216 26.45 0.95 -21.31
CA ASP A 216 24.99 0.82 -21.36
C ASP A 216 24.58 -0.64 -21.18
N LEU A 217 23.39 -0.87 -20.61
CA LEU A 217 22.88 -2.22 -20.37
C LEU A 217 21.97 -2.66 -21.52
N VAL A 218 22.19 -3.88 -22.01
CA VAL A 218 21.27 -4.59 -22.90
C VAL A 218 20.64 -5.74 -22.13
N VAL A 219 19.31 -5.73 -22.04
CA VAL A 219 18.51 -6.79 -21.42
C VAL A 219 17.81 -7.57 -22.52
N ALA A 220 18.08 -8.87 -22.63
CA ALA A 220 17.25 -9.77 -23.41
C ALA A 220 16.26 -10.50 -22.51
N ASN A 221 14.97 -10.32 -22.79
CA ASN A 221 13.88 -10.97 -22.09
C ASN A 221 13.00 -11.75 -23.10
N PRO A 222 13.41 -12.98 -23.48
CA PRO A 222 12.73 -13.79 -24.49
C PRO A 222 11.29 -14.18 -24.13
N GLY A 223 10.93 -14.17 -22.85
CA GLY A 223 9.57 -14.43 -22.37
C GLY A 223 8.58 -13.27 -22.56
N ALA A 224 9.00 -12.16 -23.16
CA ALA A 224 8.22 -10.92 -23.31
C ALA A 224 7.64 -10.39 -21.98
N ARG A 225 8.29 -10.69 -20.85
CA ARG A 225 7.87 -10.18 -19.54
C ARG A 225 8.22 -8.69 -19.45
N PRO A 226 7.42 -7.89 -18.70
CA PRO A 226 7.71 -6.47 -18.54
C PRO A 226 9.12 -6.24 -17.98
N VAL A 227 9.76 -5.17 -18.44
CA VAL A 227 11.03 -4.69 -17.90
C VAL A 227 10.84 -3.24 -17.45
N THR A 228 11.02 -2.99 -16.16
CA THR A 228 10.95 -1.64 -15.59
C THR A 228 12.37 -1.11 -15.41
N VAL A 229 12.67 0.04 -16.01
CA VAL A 229 13.97 0.71 -15.88
C VAL A 229 13.84 1.94 -15.00
N ARG A 230 14.71 2.06 -13.99
CA ARG A 230 14.79 3.21 -13.08
C ARG A 230 16.23 3.75 -13.05
N SER A 231 16.35 5.05 -12.81
CA SER A 231 17.66 5.68 -12.59
C SER A 231 17.89 5.97 -11.10
N ARG A 232 19.13 5.78 -10.63
CA ARG A 232 19.61 6.19 -9.30
C ARG A 232 20.10 7.64 -9.29
#